data_AF-A0A433AYR0-F1
#
_entry.id   AF-A0A433AYR0-F1
#
_cell.length_a   1.000
_cell.length_b   1.000
_cell.length_c   1.000
_cell.angle_alpha   90.00
_cell.angle_beta   90.00
_cell.angle_gamma   90.00
#
_symmetry.space_group_name_H-M   'P 1'
#
loop_
_entity.id
_entity.type
_entity.pdbx_description
1 polymer ?
#
loop_
_entity_poly.entity_id
_entity_poly.type
_entity_poly.pdbx_seq_one_letter_code
_entity_poly.pdbx_strand_id
1 'polypeptide(L)' 'MALPLRARENAELDCTPPPQDLGAMAEVLEGQHGSLAAGIADFFALYHGQRGDAGRAWAWTGVADLVRTRERERLEGI' A
#
# COMPACT_ATOMS: atom_id res chain seq x y z
N MET A 1 -17.42 22.30 18.55
CA MET A 1 -16.03 21.91 18.85
C MET A 1 -15.26 21.89 17.54
N ALA A 2 -14.28 22.79 17.37
CA ALA A 2 -13.44 22.83 16.17
C ALA A 2 -12.30 21.82 16.33
N LEU A 3 -12.17 20.90 15.36
CA LEU A 3 -11.03 19.97 15.28
C LEU A 3 -9.72 20.77 15.14
N PRO A 4 -8.61 20.34 15.77
CA PRO A 4 -7.34 21.05 15.66
C PRO A 4 -6.89 21.12 14.20
N LEU A 5 -6.38 22.29 13.79
CA LEU A 5 -5.98 22.67 12.43
C LEU A 5 -5.05 21.67 11.71
N ARG A 6 -4.39 20.76 12.44
CA ARG A 6 -3.49 19.74 11.86
C ARG A 6 -4.19 18.68 11.02
N ALA A 7 -5.49 18.46 11.20
CA ALA A 7 -6.23 17.45 10.43
C ALA A 7 -6.63 17.93 9.02
N ARG A 8 -6.55 19.25 8.75
CA ARG A 8 -7.07 19.86 7.52
C ARG A 8 -6.02 19.99 6.40
N GLU A 9 -4.74 19.97 6.73
CA GLU A 9 -3.66 20.21 5.74
C GLU A 9 -3.34 19.01 4.84
N ASN A 10 -3.73 17.78 5.20
CA ASN A 10 -3.38 16.59 4.41
C ASN A 10 -4.35 16.28 3.25
N ALA A 11 -5.44 17.02 3.10
CA ALA A 11 -6.45 16.71 2.09
C ALA A 11 -6.07 17.17 0.66
N GLU A 12 -5.05 18.02 0.52
CA GLU A 12 -4.68 18.65 -0.76
C GLU A 12 -3.32 18.19 -1.32
N LEU A 13 -2.52 17.48 -0.53
CA LEU A 13 -1.24 16.98 -1.01
C LEU A 13 -1.45 15.63 -1.70
N ASP A 14 -1.11 15.54 -2.99
CA ASP A 14 -1.03 14.27 -3.70
C ASP A 14 0.06 13.41 -3.03
N CYS A 15 -0.37 12.57 -2.10
CA CYS A 15 0.48 11.67 -1.33
C CYS A 15 0.61 10.32 -2.02
N THR A 16 0.26 10.23 -3.31
CA THR A 16 0.43 9.03 -4.12
C THR A 16 1.93 8.78 -4.26
N PRO A 17 2.48 7.72 -3.62
CA PRO A 17 3.90 7.43 -3.76
C PRO A 17 4.19 7.07 -5.22
N PRO A 18 5.36 7.47 -5.75
CA PRO A 18 5.73 7.14 -7.10
C PRO A 18 5.90 5.62 -7.27
N PRO A 19 5.70 5.06 -8.48
CA PRO A 19 5.66 3.61 -8.68
C PRO A 19 6.90 2.85 -8.19
N GLN A 20 8.09 3.46 -8.24
CA GLN A 20 9.31 2.84 -7.72
C GLN A 20 9.26 2.58 -6.21
N ASP A 21 8.56 3.42 -5.44
CA ASP A 21 8.46 3.27 -3.99
C ASP A 21 7.55 2.10 -3.64
N LEU A 22 6.50 1.86 -4.44
CA LEU A 22 5.65 0.68 -4.33
C LEU A 22 6.46 -0.61 -4.56
N GLY A 23 7.39 -0.57 -5.52
CA GLY A 23 8.32 -1.67 -5.80
C GLY A 23 9.20 -2.02 -4.60
N ALA A 24 9.83 -1.02 -3.99
CA ALA A 24 10.66 -1.22 -2.80
C ALA A 24 9.85 -1.74 -1.60
N MET A 25 8.63 -1.24 -1.41
CA MET A 25 7.73 -1.73 -0.37
C MET A 25 7.33 -3.20 -0.58
N ALA A 26 7.02 -3.58 -1.83
CA ALA A 26 6.72 -4.95 -2.20
C ALA A 26 7.92 -5.88 -1.94
N GLU A 27 9.13 -5.49 -2.34
CA GLU A 27 10.34 -6.30 -2.12
C GLU A 27 10.59 -6.61 -0.64
N VAL A 28 10.47 -5.60 0.22
CA VAL A 28 10.65 -5.79 1.67
C VAL A 28 9.59 -6.73 2.24
N LEU A 29 8.33 -6.55 1.84
CA LEU A 29 7.23 -7.40 2.28
C LEU A 29 7.41 -8.86 1.81
N GLU A 30 7.77 -9.05 0.55
CA GLU A 30 8.02 -10.38 -0.02
C GLU A 30 9.20 -11.06 0.66
N GLY A 31 10.30 -10.35 0.91
CA GLY A 31 11.47 -10.90 1.60
C GLY A 31 11.16 -11.33 3.03
N GLN A 32 10.34 -10.56 3.74
CA GLN A 32 10.06 -10.80 5.16
C GLN A 32 8.89 -11.75 5.41
N HIS A 33 7.89 -11.75 4.52
CA HIS A 33 6.61 -12.44 4.73
C HIS A 33 6.26 -13.47 3.66
N GLY A 34 7.03 -13.57 2.58
CA GLY A 34 6.81 -14.55 1.51
C GLY A 34 5.41 -14.48 0.94
N SER A 35 4.69 -15.61 0.95
CA SER A 35 3.31 -15.72 0.43
C SER A 35 2.28 -14.89 1.20
N LEU A 36 2.59 -14.38 2.40
CA LEU A 36 1.69 -13.53 3.17
C LEU A 36 1.79 -12.04 2.80
N ALA A 37 2.79 -11.65 2.00
CA ALA A 37 3.09 -10.26 1.69
C ALA A 37 1.88 -9.50 1.11
N ALA A 38 1.15 -10.09 0.16
CA ALA A 38 -0.03 -9.46 -0.43
C ALA A 38 -1.16 -9.26 0.60
N GLY A 39 -1.41 -10.26 1.45
CA GLY A 39 -2.45 -10.17 2.48
C GLY A 39 -2.13 -9.13 3.57
N ILE A 40 -0.85 -8.95 3.91
CA ILE A 40 -0.41 -7.89 4.82
C ILE A 40 -0.60 -6.51 4.18
N ALA A 41 -0.29 -6.37 2.90
CA ALA A 41 -0.55 -5.13 2.18
C ALA A 41 -2.06 -4.80 2.12
N ASP A 42 -2.92 -5.78 1.86
CA ASP A 42 -4.39 -5.60 1.92
C ASP A 42 -4.86 -5.13 3.30
N PHE A 43 -4.31 -5.72 4.36
CA PHE A 43 -4.64 -5.32 5.73
C PHE A 43 -4.35 -3.83 5.95
N PHE A 44 -3.19 -3.34 5.51
CA PHE A 44 -2.86 -1.92 5.62
C PHE A 44 -3.75 -1.05 4.73
N ALA A 45 -4.08 -1.50 3.53
CA ALA A 45 -5.00 -0.79 2.64
C ALA A 45 -6.38 -0.59 3.30
N LEU A 46 -6.93 -1.66 3.87
CA LEU A 46 -8.20 -1.62 4.61
C LEU A 46 -8.11 -0.74 5.85
N TYR A 47 -7.05 -0.88 6.64
CA TYR A 47 -6.83 -0.10 7.86
C TYR A 47 -6.81 1.41 7.58
N HIS A 48 -6.08 1.83 6.55
CA HIS A 48 -5.99 3.25 6.17
C HIS A 48 -7.28 3.75 5.53
N GLY A 49 -7.93 2.93 4.69
CA GLY A 49 -9.21 3.27 4.07
C GLY A 49 -10.31 3.53 5.10
N GLN A 50 -10.42 2.68 6.12
CA GLN A 50 -11.37 2.85 7.23
C GLN A 50 -11.14 4.12 8.05
N ARG A 51 -9.93 4.69 8.00
CA ARG A 51 -9.55 5.91 8.72
C ARG A 51 -9.61 7.17 7.85
N GLY A 52 -10.07 7.04 6.60
CA GLY A 52 -10.17 8.14 5.64
C GLY A 52 -8.84 8.54 5.01
N ASP A 53 -7.78 7.73 5.15
CA ASP A 53 -6.49 7.97 4.52
C ASP A 53 -6.44 7.28 3.16
N ALA A 54 -7.10 7.90 2.18
CA ALA A 54 -7.25 7.35 0.84
C ALA A 54 -5.90 7.18 0.11
N GLY A 55 -4.94 8.08 0.34
CA GLY A 55 -3.61 8.02 -0.30
C GLY A 55 -2.82 6.80 0.17
N ARG A 56 -2.76 6.56 1.49
CA ARG A 56 -2.10 5.35 2.01
C ARG A 56 -2.86 4.08 1.66
N ALA A 57 -4.19 4.13 1.67
CA ALA A 57 -5.00 3.00 1.26
C ALA A 57 -4.69 2.59 -0.18
N TRP A 58 -4.66 3.57 -1.09
CA TRP A 58 -4.30 3.35 -2.50
C TRP A 58 -2.89 2.79 -2.67
N ALA A 59 -1.91 3.35 -1.95
CA ALA A 59 -0.53 2.89 -2.02
C ALA A 59 -0.41 1.41 -1.63
N TRP A 60 -1.04 1.01 -0.53
CA TRP A 60 -1.01 -0.37 -0.06
C TRP A 60 -1.76 -1.33 -0.99
N THR A 61 -2.86 -0.89 -1.63
CA THR A 61 -3.51 -1.66 -2.69
C THR A 61 -2.55 -1.91 -3.86
N GLY A 62 -1.81 -0.87 -4.29
CA GLY A 62 -0.81 -1.00 -5.37
C GLY A 62 0.31 -1.99 -5.01
N VAL A 63 0.77 -1.98 -3.76
CA VAL A 63 1.75 -2.97 -3.27
C VAL A 63 1.17 -4.39 -3.31
N ALA A 64 -0.07 -4.59 -2.84
CA ALA A 64 -0.71 -5.91 -2.84
C ALA A 64 -0.82 -6.48 -4.27
N ASP A 65 -1.20 -5.65 -5.23
CA ASP A 65 -1.32 -6.05 -6.64
C ASP A 65 0.04 -6.37 -7.27
N LEU A 66 1.08 -5.60 -6.93
CA LEU A 66 2.44 -5.87 -7.40
C LEU A 66 2.97 -7.20 -6.86
N VAL A 67 2.77 -7.47 -5.58
CA VAL A 67 3.18 -8.75 -4.95
C VAL A 67 2.47 -9.92 -5.62
N ARG A 68 1.15 -9.83 -5.82
CA ARG A 68 0.39 -10.89 -6.52
C ARG A 68 0.86 -11.10 -7.95
N THR A 69 1.26 -10.02 -8.63
CA THR A 69 1.77 -10.10 -9.99
C THR A 69 3.10 -10.85 -10.02
N ARG A 70 4.04 -10.50 -9.14
CA ARG A 70 5.33 -11.19 -9.00
C ARG A 70 5.19 -12.64 -8.52
N GLU A 71 4.22 -12.92 -7.66
CA GLU A 71 3.89 -14.28 -7.23
C GLU A 71 3.38 -15.10 -8.43
N ARG A 72 2.46 -14.55 -9.22
CA ARG A 72 1.98 -15.20 -10.45
C ARG A 72 3.11 -15.42 -11.45
N GLU A 73 3.96 -14.43 -11.71
CA GLU A 73 5.12 -14.57 -12.60
C GLU A 73 6.05 -15.72 -12.15
N ARG A 74 6.33 -15.84 -10.84
CA ARG A 74 7.11 -16.97 -10.29
C ARG A 74 6.43 -18.32 -10.47
N LEU A 75 5.11 -18.39 -10.32
CA LEU A 75 4.34 -19.63 -10.48
C LEU A 75 4.21 -20.03 -11.96
N GLU A 76 4.11 -19.06 -12.85
CA GLU A 76 3.99 -19.26 -14.31
C GLU A 76 5.35 -19.45 -15.00
N GLY A 77 6.46 -19.12 -14.31
CA GLY A 77 7.83 -19.34 -14.81
C GLY A 77 8.23 -18.44 -15.97
N ILE A 78 7.61 -17.25 -16.06
CA ILE A 78 7.89 -16.23 -17.08
C ILE A 78 8.99 -15.28 -16.59
#